data_AF-K2NHT8-F1
#
_entry.id   AF-K2NHT8-F1
#
_cell.length_a   1.000
_cell.length_b   1.000
_cell.length_c   1.000
_cell.angle_alpha   90.00
_cell.angle_beta   90.00
_cell.angle_gamma   90.00
#
_symmetry.space_group_name_H-M   'P 1'
#
loop_
_entity.id
_entity.type
_entity.pdbx_description
1 polymer ?
#
loop_
_entity_poly.entity_id
_entity_poly.type
_entity_poly.pdbx_seq_one_letter_code
_entity_poly.pdbx_strand_id
1 'polypeptide(L)'
;MLPVVCVCPHSRHRVRSRTIAAVRVALLVVLVLVAVAAWMPATHAVVLRLRGGTVDRAITVGRAVDTVLMDGVYVTNGVAVVFDVAAMLPGALRIELRNCVCDGGAQIYVRGYSGDPASDRSLEVSVSGLSGGYCSLVFANNLPAHTNVTVRDSTIVTPGPMRYSQLSGLTDAVASPLVLYATSLLRTQLRVSNTVLRSSHPGGSAVYVGGGVDLLWSAVVLDGVSLEASGGP
;
A
#
# COMPACT_ATOMS: atom_id res chain seq x y z
N MET A 1 -24.87 -44.56 -82.06
CA MET A 1 -24.30 -45.06 -80.79
C MET A 1 -22.93 -44.42 -80.61
N LEU A 2 -22.75 -43.62 -79.55
CA LEU A 2 -21.51 -43.43 -78.76
C LEU A 2 -21.72 -42.20 -77.84
N PRO A 3 -21.69 -42.35 -76.50
CA PRO A 3 -21.72 -41.21 -75.58
C PRO A 3 -20.30 -40.73 -75.27
N VAL A 4 -20.11 -39.42 -75.22
CA VAL A 4 -18.87 -38.80 -74.71
C VAL A 4 -19.00 -38.66 -73.20
N VAL A 5 -18.11 -39.32 -72.46
CA VAL A 5 -17.97 -39.19 -71.01
C VAL A 5 -17.11 -37.97 -70.72
N CYS A 6 -17.67 -36.99 -70.02
CA CYS A 6 -16.95 -35.81 -69.53
C CYS A 6 -16.52 -36.06 -68.07
N VAL A 7 -15.21 -36.11 -67.81
CA VAL A 7 -14.63 -36.25 -66.47
C VAL A 7 -14.33 -34.87 -65.90
N CYS A 8 -15.01 -34.49 -64.81
CA CYS A 8 -14.82 -33.21 -64.12
C CYS A 8 -13.73 -33.30 -63.02
N PRO A 9 -12.76 -32.37 -62.95
CA PRO A 9 -11.71 -32.37 -61.93
C PRO A 9 -12.16 -31.57 -60.70
N HIS A 10 -12.96 -32.17 -59.81
CA HIS A 10 -13.56 -31.44 -58.67
C HIS A 10 -12.92 -31.73 -57.29
N SER A 11 -11.89 -32.58 -57.22
CA SER A 11 -11.35 -33.09 -55.94
C SER A 11 -10.24 -32.25 -55.31
N ARG A 12 -9.46 -31.48 -56.10
CA ARG A 12 -8.28 -30.75 -55.59
C ARG A 12 -8.61 -29.45 -54.85
N HIS A 13 -9.76 -28.83 -55.14
CA HIS A 13 -10.14 -27.53 -54.55
C HIS A 13 -10.62 -27.64 -53.09
N ARG A 14 -11.27 -28.76 -52.73
CA ARG A 14 -11.75 -29.03 -51.36
C ARG A 14 -10.61 -29.25 -50.37
N VAL A 15 -9.55 -29.92 -50.80
CA VAL A 15 -8.39 -30.22 -49.93
C VAL A 15 -7.61 -28.94 -49.62
N ARG A 16 -7.39 -28.08 -50.63
CA ARG A 16 -6.73 -26.78 -50.47
C ARG A 16 -7.53 -25.81 -49.58
N SER A 17 -8.86 -25.84 -49.67
CA SER A 17 -9.73 -25.04 -48.80
C SER A 17 -9.65 -25.50 -47.34
N ARG A 18 -9.63 -26.82 -47.09
CA ARG A 18 -9.49 -27.38 -45.74
C ARG A 18 -8.14 -27.04 -45.09
N THR A 19 -7.04 -27.07 -45.85
CA THR A 19 -5.72 -26.72 -45.31
C THR A 19 -5.62 -25.23 -44.99
N ILE A 20 -6.18 -24.34 -45.85
CA ILE A 20 -6.25 -22.90 -45.57
C ILE A 20 -7.10 -22.60 -44.33
N ALA A 21 -8.23 -23.30 -44.17
CA ALA A 21 -9.09 -23.16 -42.99
C ALA A 21 -8.36 -23.62 -41.71
N ALA A 22 -7.67 -24.76 -41.75
CA ALA A 22 -6.91 -25.28 -40.61
C ALA A 22 -5.76 -24.35 -40.19
N VAL A 23 -5.03 -23.78 -41.17
CA VAL A 23 -3.95 -22.81 -40.90
C VAL A 23 -4.50 -21.53 -40.28
N ARG A 24 -5.64 -21.02 -40.76
CA ARG A 24 -6.30 -19.84 -40.17
C ARG A 24 -6.76 -20.10 -38.74
N VAL A 25 -7.34 -21.26 -38.47
CA VAL A 25 -7.76 -21.64 -37.11
C VAL A 25 -6.55 -21.75 -36.18
N ALA A 26 -5.47 -22.38 -36.62
CA ALA A 26 -4.24 -22.47 -35.83
C ALA A 26 -3.65 -21.08 -35.53
N LEU A 27 -3.61 -20.19 -36.53
CA LEU A 27 -3.11 -18.82 -36.36
C LEU A 27 -3.96 -18.02 -35.35
N LEU A 28 -5.29 -18.17 -35.42
CA LEU A 28 -6.21 -17.53 -34.48
C LEU A 28 -6.02 -18.06 -33.06
N VAL A 29 -5.84 -19.38 -32.88
CA VAL A 29 -5.56 -19.96 -31.57
C VAL A 29 -4.25 -19.43 -30.99
N VAL A 30 -3.20 -19.32 -31.81
CA VAL A 30 -1.91 -18.74 -31.38
C VAL A 30 -2.07 -17.26 -31.00
N LEU A 31 -2.77 -16.47 -31.80
CA LEU A 31 -3.05 -15.06 -31.49
C LEU A 31 -3.83 -14.89 -30.20
N VAL A 32 -4.83 -15.74 -29.95
CA VAL A 32 -5.59 -15.75 -28.70
C VAL A 32 -4.69 -16.13 -27.52
N LEU A 33 -3.85 -17.16 -27.64
CA LEU A 33 -2.92 -17.55 -26.58
C LEU A 33 -1.90 -16.45 -26.25
N VAL A 34 -1.38 -15.75 -27.26
CA VAL A 34 -0.46 -14.62 -27.07
C VAL A 34 -1.17 -13.44 -26.40
N ALA A 35 -2.40 -13.12 -26.82
CA ALA A 35 -3.20 -12.09 -26.17
C ALA A 35 -3.52 -12.43 -24.71
N VAL A 36 -3.86 -13.69 -24.43
CA VAL A 36 -4.08 -14.19 -23.07
C VAL A 36 -2.79 -14.11 -22.24
N ALA A 37 -1.66 -14.58 -22.76
CA ALA A 37 -0.38 -14.52 -22.04
C ALA A 37 0.09 -13.08 -21.77
N ALA A 38 -0.15 -12.14 -22.68
CA ALA A 38 0.14 -10.71 -22.48
C ALA A 38 -0.74 -10.08 -21.39
N TRP A 39 -1.89 -10.70 -21.08
CA TRP A 39 -2.83 -10.28 -20.03
C TRP A 39 -2.69 -11.07 -18.74
N MET A 40 -1.78 -12.04 -18.67
CA MET A 40 -1.44 -12.74 -17.45
C MET A 40 -0.25 -12.02 -16.80
N PRO A 41 -0.46 -11.09 -15.84
CA PRO A 41 0.63 -10.62 -15.02
C PRO A 41 1.10 -11.81 -14.18
N ALA A 42 2.17 -12.48 -14.61
CA ALA A 42 2.93 -13.40 -13.77
C ALA A 42 3.76 -12.59 -12.76
N THR A 43 3.11 -11.70 -12.01
CA THR A 43 3.73 -11.00 -10.90
C THR A 43 3.72 -11.95 -9.72
N HIS A 44 4.86 -12.56 -9.45
CA HIS A 44 5.07 -13.29 -8.20
C HIS A 44 5.03 -12.25 -7.08
N ALA A 45 4.00 -12.32 -6.24
CA ALA A 45 3.96 -11.53 -5.03
C ALA A 45 5.06 -11.98 -4.08
N VAL A 46 5.85 -11.03 -3.60
CA VAL A 46 6.90 -11.25 -2.60
C VAL A 46 6.37 -10.74 -1.27
N VAL A 47 6.35 -11.63 -0.28
CA VAL A 47 6.08 -11.23 1.10
C VAL A 47 7.37 -10.71 1.71
N LEU A 48 7.39 -9.42 2.10
CA LEU A 48 8.51 -8.87 2.86
C LEU A 48 8.32 -9.22 4.34
N ARG A 49 9.26 -9.97 4.91
CA ARG A 49 9.25 -10.33 6.33
C ARG A 49 10.53 -9.91 7.02
N LEU A 50 10.41 -9.05 8.01
CA LEU A 50 11.49 -8.61 8.89
C LEU A 50 11.17 -9.08 10.32
N ARG A 51 12.12 -9.79 10.94
CA ARG A 51 11.98 -10.27 12.32
C ARG A 51 13.21 -9.91 13.11
N GLY A 52 13.02 -9.21 14.22
CA GLY A 52 14.12 -8.66 14.99
C GLY A 52 14.98 -7.67 14.18
N GLY A 53 16.18 -7.42 14.69
CA GLY A 53 17.19 -6.61 14.00
C GLY A 53 16.94 -5.12 14.06
N THR A 54 17.81 -4.38 13.36
CA THR A 54 17.82 -2.92 13.37
C THR A 54 17.74 -2.38 11.95
N VAL A 55 16.87 -1.39 11.75
CA VAL A 55 16.77 -0.58 10.54
C VAL A 55 17.31 0.80 10.87
N ASP A 56 18.54 1.05 10.43
CA ASP A 56 19.26 2.31 10.61
C ASP A 56 19.50 3.04 9.28
N ARG A 57 18.91 2.55 8.19
CA ARG A 57 18.90 3.14 6.86
C ARG A 57 17.47 3.23 6.35
N ALA A 58 17.21 4.23 5.51
CA ALA A 58 15.89 4.41 4.92
C ALA A 58 15.50 3.20 4.06
N ILE A 59 14.25 2.76 4.20
CA ILE A 59 13.68 1.65 3.44
C ILE A 59 12.43 2.15 2.75
N THR A 60 12.30 1.87 1.46
CA THR A 60 11.04 2.05 0.73
C THR A 60 10.58 0.70 0.20
N VAL A 61 9.44 0.24 0.68
CA VAL A 61 8.77 -0.99 0.27
C VAL A 61 7.68 -0.63 -0.71
N GLY A 62 7.64 -1.30 -1.86
CA GLY A 62 6.67 -1.02 -2.91
C GLY A 62 6.56 -2.16 -3.90
N ARG A 63 7.18 -2.00 -5.08
CA ARG A 63 7.04 -2.92 -6.22
C ARG A 63 7.19 -4.38 -5.84
N ALA A 64 6.34 -5.22 -6.44
CA ALA A 64 6.28 -6.68 -6.25
C ALA A 64 5.92 -7.15 -4.83
N VAL A 65 5.55 -6.25 -3.92
CA VAL A 65 5.10 -6.59 -2.56
C VAL A 65 3.59 -6.40 -2.45
N ASP A 66 2.91 -7.38 -1.86
CA ASP A 66 1.51 -7.28 -1.43
C ASP A 66 1.37 -7.31 0.10
N THR A 67 2.32 -7.95 0.77
CA THR A 67 2.32 -8.21 2.20
C THR A 67 3.65 -7.83 2.84
N VAL A 68 3.57 -7.03 3.91
CA VAL A 68 4.71 -6.67 4.75
C VAL A 68 4.45 -7.10 6.19
N LEU A 69 5.38 -7.85 6.76
CA LEU A 69 5.34 -8.30 8.15
C LEU A 69 6.63 -7.87 8.85
N MET A 70 6.54 -6.96 9.82
CA MET A 70 7.65 -6.59 10.70
C MET A 70 7.32 -7.00 12.12
N ASP A 71 8.22 -7.74 12.76
CA ASP A 71 8.02 -8.28 14.11
C ASP A 71 9.28 -8.07 14.95
N GLY A 72 9.21 -7.25 15.99
CA GLY A 72 10.35 -6.96 16.87
C GLY A 72 11.47 -6.15 16.23
N VAL A 73 11.20 -5.40 15.16
CA VAL A 73 12.21 -4.61 14.44
C VAL A 73 12.45 -3.28 15.17
N TYR A 74 13.73 -2.89 15.34
CA TYR A 74 14.14 -1.61 15.91
C TYR A 74 14.50 -0.61 14.81
N VAL A 75 13.76 0.48 14.66
CA VAL A 75 13.99 1.55 13.65
C VAL A 75 14.63 2.76 14.34
N THR A 76 15.73 3.28 13.81
CA THR A 76 16.49 4.34 14.51
C THR A 76 17.17 5.33 13.56
N ASN A 77 17.99 6.23 14.09
CA ASN A 77 18.83 7.18 13.35
C ASN A 77 18.05 8.11 12.41
N GLY A 78 16.82 8.48 12.79
CA GLY A 78 16.02 9.43 12.05
C GLY A 78 15.54 8.93 10.68
N VAL A 79 15.61 7.62 10.42
CA VAL A 79 15.31 7.07 9.10
C VAL A 79 13.81 6.92 8.87
N ALA A 80 13.44 6.95 7.59
CA ALA A 80 12.09 6.70 7.13
C ALA A 80 11.95 5.24 6.65
N VAL A 81 10.96 4.54 7.17
CA VAL A 81 10.44 3.29 6.60
C VAL A 81 9.15 3.64 5.87
N VAL A 82 9.16 3.54 4.54
CA VAL A 82 8.05 3.95 3.68
C VAL A 82 7.42 2.72 3.05
N PHE A 83 6.16 2.48 3.36
CA PHE A 83 5.30 1.56 2.62
C PHE A 83 4.58 2.35 1.53
N ASP A 84 5.12 2.30 0.32
CA ASP A 84 4.56 2.96 -0.86
C ASP A 84 3.46 2.09 -1.47
N VAL A 85 2.24 2.27 -0.95
CA VAL A 85 1.04 1.50 -1.31
C VAL A 85 0.70 1.69 -2.79
N ALA A 86 0.94 2.88 -3.33
CA ALA A 86 0.71 3.16 -4.75
C ALA A 86 1.66 2.35 -5.66
N ALA A 87 2.88 2.06 -5.18
CA ALA A 87 3.87 1.25 -5.89
C ALA A 87 3.75 -0.26 -5.64
N MET A 88 2.98 -0.69 -4.63
CA MET A 88 2.71 -2.11 -4.33
C MET A 88 1.87 -2.79 -5.42
N LEU A 89 1.81 -4.11 -5.36
CA LEU A 89 1.03 -4.91 -6.30
C LEU A 89 -0.46 -4.52 -6.27
N PRO A 90 -1.18 -4.67 -7.40
CA PRO A 90 -2.62 -4.51 -7.41
C PRO A 90 -3.31 -5.58 -6.54
N GLY A 91 -4.46 -5.23 -5.96
CA GLY A 91 -5.29 -6.15 -5.20
C GLY A 91 -5.36 -5.80 -3.70
N ALA A 92 -5.49 -6.84 -2.87
CA ALA A 92 -5.56 -6.74 -1.42
C ALA A 92 -4.15 -6.65 -0.83
N LEU A 93 -3.88 -5.59 -0.08
CA LEU A 93 -2.58 -5.30 0.51
C LEU A 93 -2.63 -5.45 2.03
N ARG A 94 -1.53 -5.89 2.62
CA ARG A 94 -1.40 -6.05 4.07
C ARG A 94 -0.07 -5.53 4.60
N ILE A 95 -0.13 -4.66 5.60
CA ILE A 95 1.04 -4.15 6.32
C ILE A 95 0.83 -4.45 7.80
N GLU A 96 1.76 -5.17 8.39
CA GLU A 96 1.66 -5.60 9.79
C GLU A 96 2.96 -5.29 10.55
N LEU A 97 2.83 -4.51 11.62
CA LEU A 97 3.88 -4.19 12.56
C LEU A 97 3.52 -4.78 13.93
N ARG A 98 4.38 -5.65 14.46
CA ARG A 98 4.21 -6.27 15.77
C ARG A 98 5.42 -5.99 16.64
N ASN A 99 5.19 -5.45 17.84
CA ASN A 99 6.24 -5.22 18.84
C ASN A 99 7.46 -4.47 18.29
N CYS A 100 7.27 -3.63 17.28
CA CYS A 100 8.34 -2.85 16.71
C CYS A 100 8.70 -1.70 17.65
N VAL A 101 9.94 -1.27 17.58
CA VAL A 101 10.42 -0.12 18.34
C VAL A 101 10.95 0.93 17.36
N CYS A 102 10.66 2.19 17.60
CA CYS A 102 11.17 3.29 16.80
C CYS A 102 11.77 4.36 17.72
N ASP A 103 12.98 4.82 17.41
CA ASP A 103 13.66 5.84 18.20
C ASP A 103 14.47 6.81 17.33
N GLY A 104 15.03 7.85 17.95
CA GLY A 104 16.01 8.73 17.32
C GLY A 104 15.48 9.53 16.13
N GLY A 105 14.17 9.82 16.09
CA GLY A 105 13.51 10.56 15.02
C GLY A 105 12.97 9.68 13.89
N ALA A 106 12.94 8.36 14.10
CA ALA A 106 12.46 7.38 13.12
C ALA A 106 10.98 7.60 12.76
N GLN A 107 10.66 7.38 11.49
CA GLN A 107 9.33 7.64 10.95
C GLN A 107 8.86 6.47 10.10
N ILE A 108 7.63 6.04 10.33
CA ILE A 108 7.01 4.93 9.61
C ILE A 108 5.86 5.50 8.78
N TYR A 109 5.97 5.41 7.46
CA TYR A 109 5.04 5.98 6.52
C TYR A 109 4.21 4.89 5.85
N VAL A 110 2.90 5.05 5.85
CA VAL A 110 1.99 4.40 4.91
C VAL A 110 1.59 5.46 3.90
N ARG A 111 2.15 5.38 2.70
CA ARG A 111 1.97 6.39 1.64
C ARG A 111 1.07 5.85 0.53
N GLY A 112 -0.07 6.51 0.34
CA GLY A 112 -1.05 6.23 -0.71
C GLY A 112 -0.78 6.96 -2.03
N TYR A 113 -1.86 7.20 -2.78
CA TYR A 113 -1.89 7.81 -4.10
C TYR A 113 -1.90 9.34 -4.02
N SER A 114 -1.08 10.01 -4.83
CA SER A 114 -1.07 11.48 -4.91
C SER A 114 -2.32 12.07 -5.59
N GLY A 115 -3.01 11.28 -6.42
CA GLY A 115 -4.30 11.60 -7.03
C GLY A 115 -5.44 10.79 -6.41
N ASP A 116 -6.49 10.49 -7.16
CA ASP A 116 -7.66 9.76 -6.65
C ASP A 116 -7.30 8.40 -6.01
N PRO A 117 -8.00 7.99 -4.94
CA PRO A 117 -7.78 6.69 -4.31
C PRO A 117 -8.13 5.54 -5.27
N ALA A 118 -7.35 4.46 -5.22
CA ALA A 118 -7.67 3.24 -5.97
C ALA A 118 -8.96 2.60 -5.42
N SER A 119 -10.01 2.55 -6.24
CA SER A 119 -11.34 2.05 -5.86
C SER A 119 -11.48 0.53 -5.93
N ASP A 120 -10.59 -0.13 -6.66
CA ASP A 120 -10.53 -1.57 -6.94
C ASP A 120 -9.53 -2.32 -6.04
N ARG A 121 -8.95 -1.63 -5.05
CA ARG A 121 -7.95 -2.19 -4.13
C ARG A 121 -8.43 -2.08 -2.69
N SER A 122 -7.82 -2.85 -1.80
CA SER A 122 -8.05 -2.78 -0.36
C SER A 122 -6.72 -2.84 0.39
N LEU A 123 -6.69 -2.25 1.59
CA LEU A 123 -5.49 -2.20 2.41
C LEU A 123 -5.84 -2.50 3.87
N GLU A 124 -5.15 -3.47 4.46
CA GLU A 124 -5.16 -3.71 5.90
C GLU A 124 -3.82 -3.24 6.49
N VAL A 125 -3.88 -2.29 7.42
CA VAL A 125 -2.73 -1.88 8.22
C VAL A 125 -2.99 -2.28 9.66
N SER A 126 -2.11 -3.10 10.23
CA SER A 126 -2.17 -3.47 11.64
C SER A 126 -0.88 -3.12 12.35
N VAL A 127 -0.98 -2.24 13.33
CA VAL A 127 0.12 -1.82 14.19
C VAL A 127 -0.23 -2.25 15.61
N SER A 128 0.59 -3.12 16.19
CA SER A 128 0.39 -3.62 17.55
C SER A 128 1.70 -3.60 18.32
N GLY A 129 1.69 -3.07 19.54
CA GLY A 129 2.89 -3.00 20.36
C GLY A 129 3.98 -2.08 19.80
N LEU A 130 3.63 -1.09 18.96
CA LEU A 130 4.62 -0.11 18.49
C LEU A 130 5.01 0.79 19.67
N SER A 131 6.30 0.87 19.97
CA SER A 131 6.79 1.67 21.09
C SER A 131 7.97 2.54 20.69
N GLY A 132 8.11 3.72 21.30
CA GLY A 132 9.20 4.60 20.90
C GLY A 132 9.18 6.01 21.48
N GLY A 133 10.37 6.60 21.63
CA GLY A 133 10.58 8.03 21.82
C GLY A 133 11.11 8.65 20.52
N TYR A 134 10.79 9.90 20.21
CA TYR A 134 11.12 10.48 18.90
C TYR A 134 10.66 9.61 17.73
N CYS A 135 9.42 9.13 17.78
CA CYS A 135 8.84 8.28 16.76
C CYS A 135 7.56 8.89 16.19
N SER A 136 7.32 8.70 14.89
CA SER A 136 6.06 9.09 14.27
C SER A 136 5.55 8.01 13.31
N LEU A 137 4.26 7.70 13.44
CA LEU A 137 3.49 6.90 12.50
C LEU A 137 2.71 7.86 11.60
N VAL A 138 2.93 7.74 10.29
CA VAL A 138 2.44 8.72 9.31
C VAL A 138 1.61 8.02 8.25
N PHE A 139 0.38 8.47 8.07
CA PHE A 139 -0.45 8.14 6.93
C PHE A 139 -0.51 9.35 6.03
N ALA A 140 -0.10 9.17 4.78
CA ALA A 140 -0.02 10.26 3.83
C ALA A 140 -0.58 9.87 2.47
N ASN A 141 -1.11 10.86 1.76
CA ASN A 141 -1.73 10.66 0.45
C ASN A 141 -2.99 9.76 0.50
N ASN A 142 -3.71 9.63 -0.60
CA ASN A 142 -5.01 8.95 -0.63
C ASN A 142 -4.82 7.43 -0.52
N LEU A 143 -5.28 6.82 0.58
CA LEU A 143 -5.23 5.36 0.74
C LEU A 143 -6.28 4.70 -0.16
N PRO A 144 -6.10 3.41 -0.56
CA PRO A 144 -7.13 2.68 -1.30
C PRO A 144 -8.51 2.77 -0.67
N ALA A 145 -9.56 2.64 -1.49
CA ALA A 145 -10.90 2.41 -0.96
C ALA A 145 -10.89 1.15 -0.06
N HIS A 146 -11.79 1.08 0.93
CA HIS A 146 -11.84 -0.09 1.83
C HIS A 146 -10.55 -0.33 2.62
N THR A 147 -9.90 0.74 3.06
CA THR A 147 -8.75 0.65 3.96
C THR A 147 -9.20 0.41 5.41
N ASN A 148 -8.62 -0.56 6.10
CA ASN A 148 -8.79 -0.76 7.54
C ASN A 148 -7.44 -0.58 8.24
N VAL A 149 -7.34 0.43 9.09
CA VAL A 149 -6.17 0.73 9.91
C VAL A 149 -6.49 0.43 11.35
N THR A 150 -5.68 -0.41 11.97
CA THR A 150 -5.73 -0.71 13.40
C THR A 150 -4.40 -0.35 14.04
N VAL A 151 -4.44 0.48 15.08
CA VAL A 151 -3.30 0.78 15.94
C VAL A 151 -3.70 0.40 17.35
N ARG A 152 -3.00 -0.55 17.97
CA ARG A 152 -3.37 -1.01 19.31
C ARG A 152 -2.18 -1.25 20.22
N ASP A 153 -2.43 -1.18 21.52
CA ASP A 153 -1.49 -1.56 22.57
C ASP A 153 -0.11 -0.90 22.37
N SER A 154 -0.10 0.36 21.91
CA SER A 154 1.10 1.06 21.42
C SER A 154 1.41 2.28 22.28
N THR A 155 2.67 2.73 22.30
CA THR A 155 3.11 3.91 23.06
C THR A 155 4.13 4.71 22.25
N ILE A 156 3.68 5.80 21.64
CA ILE A 156 4.50 6.60 20.73
C ILE A 156 4.65 8.00 21.32
N VAL A 157 5.89 8.41 21.53
CA VAL A 157 6.23 9.69 22.15
C VAL A 157 7.09 10.52 21.21
N THR A 158 6.75 11.80 21.03
CA THR A 158 7.58 12.80 20.34
C THR A 158 7.99 13.89 21.31
N PRO A 159 9.13 13.73 22.01
CA PRO A 159 9.54 14.70 23.02
C PRO A 159 10.28 15.92 22.44
N GLY A 160 10.59 15.90 21.15
CA GLY A 160 11.21 17.01 20.43
C GLY A 160 10.81 17.03 18.94
N PRO A 161 11.40 17.94 18.15
CA PRO A 161 11.00 18.15 16.77
C PRO A 161 11.32 16.95 15.88
N MET A 162 10.43 16.67 14.94
CA MET A 162 10.52 15.60 13.94
C MET A 162 10.76 16.19 12.55
N ARG A 163 11.39 15.43 11.63
CA ARG A 163 11.69 15.88 10.26
C ARG A 163 10.92 15.09 9.22
N TYR A 164 9.77 15.61 8.79
CA TYR A 164 8.89 14.96 7.80
C TYR A 164 9.35 15.15 6.34
N SER A 165 10.60 14.81 6.04
CA SER A 165 11.20 15.04 4.71
C SER A 165 10.53 14.27 3.56
N GLN A 166 9.74 13.24 3.87
CA GLN A 166 9.00 12.46 2.88
C GLN A 166 7.69 13.13 2.43
N LEU A 167 7.26 14.20 3.11
CA LEU A 167 6.01 14.91 2.83
C LEU A 167 6.29 16.31 2.29
N SER A 168 6.12 16.47 0.98
CA SER A 168 6.17 17.79 0.36
C SER A 168 5.06 18.69 0.89
N GLY A 169 5.42 19.88 1.37
CA GLY A 169 4.48 20.90 1.82
C GLY A 169 4.04 20.80 3.29
N LEU A 170 4.47 19.76 4.02
CA LEU A 170 4.21 19.69 5.45
C LEU A 170 5.18 20.61 6.21
N THR A 171 4.72 21.80 6.59
CA THR A 171 5.52 22.80 7.31
C THR A 171 5.15 22.95 8.78
N ASP A 172 3.92 22.59 9.15
CA ASP A 172 3.34 23.01 10.43
C ASP A 172 3.38 21.90 11.50
N ALA A 173 3.66 20.65 11.10
CA ALA A 173 3.84 19.56 12.06
C ALA A 173 5.24 19.62 12.65
N VAL A 174 5.34 20.04 13.92
CA VAL A 174 6.63 20.14 14.64
C VAL A 174 7.00 18.82 15.30
N ALA A 175 6.10 18.25 16.11
CA ALA A 175 6.33 17.01 16.84
C ALA A 175 4.99 16.28 17.02
N SER A 176 4.78 15.20 16.28
CA SER A 176 3.52 14.46 16.36
C SER A 176 3.70 12.94 16.26
N PRO A 177 3.23 12.15 17.24
CA PRO A 177 3.30 10.69 17.21
C PRO A 177 2.46 10.05 16.10
N LEU A 178 1.34 10.66 15.74
CA LEU A 178 0.45 10.19 14.68
C LEU A 178 0.12 11.33 13.73
N VAL A 179 0.41 11.14 12.45
CA VAL A 179 0.21 12.17 11.40
C VAL A 179 -0.71 11.62 10.32
N LEU A 180 -1.77 12.36 10.00
CA LEU A 180 -2.61 12.18 8.82
C LEU A 180 -2.42 13.39 7.91
N TYR A 181 -1.87 13.18 6.71
CA TYR A 181 -1.54 14.29 5.81
C TYR A 181 -2.03 14.07 4.38
N ALA A 182 -2.77 15.04 3.83
CA ALA A 182 -3.30 15.01 2.47
C ALA A 182 -3.94 13.66 2.10
N THR A 183 -4.76 13.14 3.01
CA THR A 183 -5.30 11.78 2.94
C THR A 183 -6.82 11.84 2.81
N SER A 184 -7.36 11.33 1.70
CA SER A 184 -8.78 11.02 1.54
C SER A 184 -9.04 9.58 1.94
N LEU A 185 -9.97 9.42 2.87
CA LEU A 185 -10.38 8.16 3.46
C LEU A 185 -11.79 7.83 2.96
N LEU A 186 -11.86 6.97 1.93
CA LEU A 186 -13.11 6.51 1.31
C LEU A 186 -13.49 5.09 1.78
N ARG A 187 -14.62 4.97 2.49
CA ARG A 187 -15.12 3.69 3.05
C ARG A 187 -14.05 2.99 3.90
N THR A 188 -13.37 3.76 4.74
CA THR A 188 -12.26 3.29 5.56
C THR A 188 -12.60 3.29 7.04
N GLN A 189 -11.84 2.53 7.81
CA GLN A 189 -11.87 2.60 9.26
C GLN A 189 -10.46 2.82 9.80
N LEU A 190 -10.29 3.84 10.64
CA LEU A 190 -9.10 4.02 11.47
C LEU A 190 -9.48 3.79 12.93
N ARG A 191 -9.03 2.68 13.51
CA ARG A 191 -9.24 2.37 14.91
C ARG A 191 -7.92 2.44 15.66
N VAL A 192 -7.88 3.27 16.70
CA VAL A 192 -6.78 3.36 17.65
C VAL A 192 -7.31 2.89 19.01
N SER A 193 -6.66 1.91 19.64
CA SER A 193 -7.11 1.36 20.91
C SER A 193 -5.98 1.11 21.91
N ASN A 194 -6.20 1.28 23.21
CA ASN A 194 -5.19 1.03 24.25
C ASN A 194 -3.82 1.66 23.91
N THR A 195 -3.82 2.88 23.38
CA THR A 195 -2.62 3.50 22.80
C THR A 195 -2.33 4.83 23.46
N VAL A 196 -1.05 5.11 23.72
CA VAL A 196 -0.59 6.41 24.22
C VAL A 196 0.11 7.14 23.09
N LEU A 197 -0.39 8.33 22.74
CA LEU A 197 0.22 9.25 21.80
C LEU A 197 0.55 10.53 22.55
N ARG A 198 1.84 10.79 22.73
CA ARG A 198 2.30 11.95 23.51
C ARG A 198 3.29 12.80 22.73
N SER A 199 2.98 14.08 22.57
CA SER A 199 3.95 15.09 22.19
C SER A 199 4.30 15.95 23.40
N SER A 200 5.59 16.10 23.71
CA SER A 200 6.03 16.96 24.82
C SER A 200 6.82 18.19 24.38
N HIS A 201 6.78 18.49 23.09
CA HIS A 201 7.42 19.65 22.52
C HIS A 201 6.42 20.81 22.41
N PRO A 202 6.80 22.06 22.73
CA PRO A 202 5.98 23.24 22.46
C PRO A 202 5.52 23.31 21.00
N GLY A 203 4.22 23.56 20.78
CA GLY A 203 3.63 23.54 19.43
C GLY A 203 3.49 22.15 18.80
N GLY A 204 3.81 21.07 19.51
CA GLY A 204 3.55 19.70 19.10
C GLY A 204 2.11 19.26 19.34
N SER A 205 1.72 18.14 18.74
CA SER A 205 0.36 17.59 18.84
C SER A 205 0.39 16.06 19.01
N ALA A 206 -0.54 15.50 19.78
CA ALA A 206 -0.67 14.04 19.91
C ALA A 206 -1.10 13.38 18.58
N VAL A 207 -1.93 14.08 17.82
CA VAL A 207 -2.33 13.72 16.45
C VAL A 207 -2.29 14.98 15.60
N TYR A 208 -1.60 14.94 14.47
CA TYR A 208 -1.62 16.00 13.47
C TYR A 208 -2.49 15.58 12.29
N VAL A 209 -3.38 16.48 11.85
CA VAL A 209 -4.23 16.31 10.68
C VAL A 209 -4.07 17.54 9.80
N GLY A 210 -3.61 17.39 8.56
CA GLY A 210 -3.32 18.53 7.68
C GLY A 210 -3.31 18.18 6.19
N GLY A 211 -3.16 19.19 5.33
CA GLY A 211 -3.07 19.00 3.88
C GLY A 211 -4.38 18.59 3.19
N GLY A 212 -5.54 18.82 3.82
CA GLY A 212 -6.86 18.44 3.27
C GLY A 212 -7.18 16.96 3.50
N VAL A 213 -7.55 16.60 4.73
CA VAL A 213 -7.97 15.23 5.07
C VAL A 213 -9.48 15.13 5.00
N ASP A 214 -9.97 14.19 4.20
CA ASP A 214 -11.41 13.97 3.96
C ASP A 214 -11.85 12.59 4.43
N LEU A 215 -13.02 12.51 5.07
CA LEU A 215 -13.63 11.26 5.53
C LEU A 215 -14.94 11.02 4.78
N LEU A 216 -14.95 10.11 3.80
CA LEU A 216 -16.15 9.76 3.02
C LEU A 216 -16.62 8.35 3.38
N TRP A 217 -17.77 8.25 4.06
CA TRP A 217 -18.28 6.98 4.60
C TRP A 217 -17.24 6.23 5.45
N SER A 218 -16.42 6.99 6.18
CA SER A 218 -15.31 6.47 6.98
C SER A 218 -15.57 6.67 8.46
N ALA A 219 -14.91 5.87 9.29
CA ALA A 219 -15.01 5.95 10.73
C ALA A 219 -13.62 6.07 11.36
N VAL A 220 -13.49 6.99 12.32
CA VAL A 220 -12.33 7.06 13.22
C VAL A 220 -12.81 6.65 14.61
N VAL A 221 -12.16 5.66 15.21
CA VAL A 221 -12.52 5.11 16.51
C VAL A 221 -11.32 5.20 17.43
N LEU A 222 -11.47 5.89 18.55
CA LEU A 222 -10.48 5.99 19.61
C LEU A 222 -11.04 5.33 20.86
N ASP A 223 -10.38 4.29 21.37
CA ASP A 223 -10.89 3.42 22.43
C ASP A 223 -9.80 3.12 23.47
N GLY A 224 -9.87 3.72 24.66
CA GLY A 224 -8.79 3.61 25.65
C GLY A 224 -7.48 4.27 25.19
N VAL A 225 -7.57 5.43 24.52
CA VAL A 225 -6.41 6.18 24.00
C VAL A 225 -6.05 7.33 24.94
N SER A 226 -4.77 7.49 25.27
CA SER A 226 -4.25 8.71 25.91
C SER A 226 -3.65 9.63 24.83
N LEU A 227 -4.16 10.84 24.74
CA LEU A 227 -3.67 11.88 23.84
C LEU A 227 -3.10 13.03 24.67
N GLU A 228 -1.79 13.20 24.64
CA GLU A 228 -1.09 14.21 25.42
C GLU A 228 -0.31 15.15 24.51
N ALA A 229 -0.52 16.45 24.64
CA ALA A 229 0.26 17.48 23.98
C ALA A 229 0.63 18.54 25.03
N SER A 230 1.87 18.52 25.52
CA SER A 230 2.34 19.53 26.47
C SER A 230 3.08 20.63 25.71
N GLY A 231 2.37 21.74 25.48
CA GLY A 231 2.88 22.85 24.68
C GLY A 231 1.78 23.78 24.20
N GLY A 232 0.97 24.32 25.13
CA GLY A 232 0.16 25.51 24.85
C GLY A 232 1.06 26.71 24.52
N PRO A 233 0.50 27.74 23.86
CA PRO A 233 1.20 28.66 22.96
C PRO A 233 2.47 29.31 23.51
#